data_AF-A0A3C0R788-F1
#
_entry.id   AF-A0A3C0R788-F1
#
_cell.length_a   1.000
_cell.length_b   1.000
_cell.length_c   1.000
_cell.angle_alpha   90.00
_cell.angle_beta   90.00
_cell.angle_gamma   90.00
#
_symmetry.space_group_name_H-M   'P 1'
#
loop_
_entity.id
_entity.type
_entity.pdbx_description
1 polymer ?
#
loop_
_entity_poly.entity_id
_entity_poly.type
_entity_poly.pdbx_seq_one_letter_code
_entity_poly.pdbx_strand_id
1 'polypeptide(L)'
;MLISSCSGVKRIRINHQARDIYVKYFRLYYFKSIIREGFENSKSINEILLIDNSIGFVEPIFPTEDYLFIDSLAKADYLAIIKDSIVRKTSIEGNQGKKVFEFALERYSSKSTKRTAIKHFRKWKRVVNVK
;
A
#
# COMPACT_ATOMS: atom_id res chain seq x y z
N MET A 1 1.75 37.31 -29.86
CA MET A 1 2.01 35.85 -29.76
C MET A 1 2.29 35.52 -28.31
N LEU A 2 1.38 34.81 -27.62
CA LEU A 2 1.62 34.29 -26.28
C LEU A 2 2.49 33.04 -26.39
N ILE A 3 3.78 33.16 -26.09
CA ILE A 3 4.68 32.01 -25.96
C ILE A 3 4.31 31.32 -24.64
N SER A 4 3.34 30.40 -24.71
CA SER A 4 2.96 29.58 -23.56
C SER A 4 4.06 28.55 -23.31
N SER A 5 4.77 28.75 -22.20
CA SER A 5 5.90 27.95 -21.75
C SER A 5 5.55 26.45 -21.65
N CYS A 6 5.99 25.65 -22.64
CA CYS A 6 5.82 24.18 -22.67
C CYS A 6 6.56 23.45 -21.54
N SER A 7 7.51 24.10 -20.86
CA SER A 7 8.29 23.50 -19.78
C SER A 7 7.44 23.26 -18.51
N GLY A 8 6.48 24.15 -18.23
CA GLY A 8 5.55 24.00 -17.11
C GLY A 8 4.64 22.78 -17.26
N VAL A 9 4.07 22.58 -18.46
CA VAL A 9 3.17 21.46 -18.77
C VAL A 9 3.91 20.11 -18.68
N LYS A 10 5.15 20.04 -19.18
CA LYS A 10 5.99 18.82 -19.10
C LYS A 10 6.33 18.45 -17.66
N ARG A 11 6.72 19.43 -16.83
CA ARG A 11 7.05 19.22 -15.40
C ARG A 11 5.84 18.74 -14.59
N ILE A 12 4.65 19.28 -14.87
CA ILE A 12 3.40 18.85 -14.23
C ILE A 12 3.12 17.38 -14.58
N ARG A 13 3.16 17.00 -15.86
CA ARG A 13 2.90 15.61 -16.29
C ARG A 13 3.82 14.59 -15.62
N ILE A 14 5.13 14.86 -15.57
CA ILE A 14 6.11 13.98 -14.92
C ILE A 14 5.79 13.81 -13.42
N ASN A 15 5.42 14.89 -12.74
CA ASN A 15 5.07 14.85 -11.33
C ASN A 15 3.78 14.06 -11.06
N HIS A 16 2.78 14.17 -11.94
CA HIS A 16 1.56 13.36 -11.86
C HIS A 16 1.87 11.87 -12.05
N GLN A 17 2.67 11.53 -13.05
CA GLN A 17 3.09 10.15 -13.31
C GLN A 17 3.87 9.56 -12.14
N ALA A 18 4.85 10.30 -11.59
CA ALA A 18 5.62 9.87 -10.42
C ALA A 18 4.73 9.62 -9.20
N ARG A 19 3.77 10.51 -8.95
CA ARG A 19 2.78 10.33 -7.88
C ARG A 19 1.94 9.08 -8.10
N ASP A 20 1.44 8.86 -9.31
CA ASP A 20 0.53 7.77 -9.60
C ASP A 20 1.24 6.41 -9.51
N ILE A 21 2.51 6.35 -9.95
CA ILE A 21 3.43 5.23 -9.70
C ILE A 21 3.56 5.01 -8.20
N TYR A 22 4.02 6.01 -7.44
CA TYR A 22 4.21 5.90 -5.99
C TYR A 22 2.94 5.37 -5.28
N VAL A 23 1.77 5.92 -5.63
CA VAL A 23 0.49 5.52 -5.03
C VAL A 23 0.13 4.08 -5.38
N LYS A 24 0.33 3.65 -6.64
CA LYS A 24 0.11 2.25 -7.05
C LYS A 24 1.01 1.32 -6.22
N TYR A 25 2.29 1.67 -6.10
CA TYR A 25 3.25 0.90 -5.33
C TYR A 25 2.90 0.80 -3.86
N PHE A 26 2.51 1.92 -3.26
CA PHE A 26 2.19 1.97 -1.84
C PHE A 26 1.06 0.99 -1.56
N ARG A 27 0.03 1.00 -2.41
CA ARG A 27 -1.15 0.15 -2.26
C ARG A 27 -0.83 -1.32 -2.50
N LEU A 28 0.00 -1.64 -3.50
CA LEU A 28 0.42 -3.02 -3.78
C LEU A 28 1.29 -3.59 -2.65
N TYR A 29 2.28 -2.84 -2.17
CA TYR A 29 3.10 -3.26 -1.04
C TYR A 29 2.24 -3.46 0.20
N TYR A 30 1.35 -2.51 0.48
CA TYR A 30 0.40 -2.60 1.59
C TYR A 30 -0.50 -3.85 1.49
N PHE A 31 -1.04 -4.13 0.31
CA PHE A 31 -1.83 -5.33 0.04
C PHE A 31 -1.04 -6.61 0.35
N LYS A 32 0.20 -6.72 -0.13
CA LYS A 32 1.07 -7.86 0.16
C LYS A 32 1.38 -7.98 1.66
N SER A 33 1.67 -6.86 2.34
CA SER A 33 1.94 -6.87 3.78
C SER A 33 0.73 -7.34 4.59
N ILE A 34 -0.49 -6.93 4.23
CA ILE A 34 -1.72 -7.45 4.86
C ILE A 34 -1.85 -8.96 4.67
N ILE A 35 -1.63 -9.47 3.45
CA ILE A 35 -1.72 -10.91 3.18
C ILE A 35 -0.69 -11.68 4.00
N ARG A 36 0.55 -11.19 4.04
CA ARG A 36 1.63 -11.79 4.82
C ARG A 36 1.27 -11.88 6.30
N GLU A 37 0.84 -10.77 6.90
CA GLU A 37 0.44 -10.72 8.32
C GLU A 37 -0.82 -11.56 8.58
N GLY A 38 -1.81 -11.49 7.69
CA GLY A 38 -3.09 -12.18 7.80
C GLY A 38 -2.98 -13.70 7.81
N PHE A 39 -1.97 -14.23 7.10
CA PHE A 39 -1.60 -15.64 7.11
C PHE A 39 -0.42 -15.95 8.03
N GLU A 40 -0.16 -15.08 9.02
CA GLU A 40 0.82 -15.30 10.10
C GLU A 40 2.22 -15.64 9.57
N ASN A 41 2.63 -15.00 8.47
CA ASN A 41 3.92 -15.25 7.82
C ASN A 41 4.12 -16.72 7.39
N SER A 42 3.04 -17.44 7.05
CA SER A 42 3.14 -18.83 6.58
C SER A 42 4.10 -18.95 5.38
N LYS A 43 4.90 -20.02 5.38
CA LYS A 43 5.94 -20.26 4.39
C LYS A 43 5.39 -20.24 2.96
N SER A 44 4.30 -20.95 2.71
CA SER A 44 3.68 -21.06 1.38
C SER A 44 3.18 -19.72 0.85
N ILE A 45 2.62 -18.86 1.70
CA ILE A 45 2.20 -17.52 1.29
C ILE A 45 3.41 -16.65 0.97
N ASN A 46 4.46 -16.71 1.79
CA ASN A 46 5.68 -15.97 1.53
C ASN A 46 6.36 -16.39 0.22
N GLU A 47 6.36 -17.68 -0.10
CA GLU A 47 6.85 -18.19 -1.39
C GLU A 47 6.03 -17.62 -2.56
N ILE A 48 4.71 -17.65 -2.48
CA ILE A 48 3.81 -17.08 -3.50
C ILE A 48 4.04 -15.57 -3.67
N LEU A 49 4.16 -14.83 -2.57
CA LEU A 49 4.36 -13.37 -2.61
C LEU A 49 5.73 -12.97 -3.16
N LEU A 50 6.74 -13.84 -2.98
CA LEU A 50 8.11 -13.64 -3.44
C LEU A 50 8.26 -13.91 -4.94
N ILE A 51 7.57 -14.93 -5.48
CA ILE A 51 7.55 -15.19 -6.93
C ILE A 51 6.63 -14.21 -7.69
N ASP A 52 5.69 -13.56 -7.00
CA ASP A 52 4.80 -12.58 -7.60
C ASP A 52 5.53 -11.28 -7.96
N ASN A 53 5.75 -11.11 -9.27
CA ASN A 53 6.43 -9.95 -9.85
C ASN A 53 5.52 -8.72 -10.02
N SER A 54 4.34 -8.66 -9.39
CA SER A 54 3.40 -7.54 -9.52
C SER A 54 3.98 -6.18 -9.09
N ILE A 55 5.06 -6.18 -8.30
CA ILE A 55 5.79 -4.95 -7.89
C ILE A 55 6.84 -4.54 -8.95
N GLY A 56 7.30 -5.42 -9.84
CA GLY A 56 7.93 -5.03 -11.12
C GLY A 56 9.16 -4.10 -11.11
N PHE A 57 9.76 -3.79 -9.95
CA PHE A 57 10.99 -2.99 -9.84
C PHE A 57 11.99 -3.67 -8.92
N VAL A 58 13.25 -3.63 -9.33
CA VAL A 58 14.40 -4.17 -8.59
C VAL A 58 14.95 -3.17 -7.57
N GLU A 59 14.63 -1.88 -7.73
CA GLU A 59 15.11 -0.79 -6.88
C GLU A 59 14.08 -0.38 -5.80
N PRO A 60 14.54 0.07 -4.61
CA PRO A 60 13.67 0.66 -3.60
C PRO A 60 12.97 1.91 -4.16
N ILE A 61 11.64 1.83 -4.31
CA ILE A 61 10.81 2.95 -4.78
C ILE A 61 10.58 3.95 -3.64
N PHE A 62 10.63 3.46 -2.40
CA PHE A 62 10.37 4.25 -1.20
C PHE A 62 11.64 4.47 -0.39
N PRO A 63 11.70 5.57 0.37
CA PRO A 63 12.65 5.65 1.48
C PRO A 63 12.29 4.60 2.56
N THR A 64 13.28 4.15 3.33
CA THR A 64 13.13 3.07 4.32
C THR A 64 11.98 3.31 5.31
N GLU A 65 11.75 4.56 5.70
CA GLU A 65 10.71 4.92 6.66
C GLU A 65 9.30 4.65 6.14
N ASP A 66 9.09 4.74 4.83
CA ASP A 66 7.79 4.46 4.22
C ASP A 66 7.53 2.95 4.17
N TYR A 67 8.53 2.11 3.93
CA TYR A 67 8.39 0.66 4.07
C TYR A 67 7.97 0.27 5.49
N LEU A 68 8.69 0.78 6.50
CA LEU A 68 8.39 0.55 7.92
C LEU A 68 6.99 1.04 8.29
N PHE A 69 6.59 2.19 7.78
CA PHE A 69 5.24 2.72 7.99
C PHE A 69 4.18 1.79 7.41
N ILE A 70 4.35 1.32 6.18
CA ILE A 70 3.36 0.45 5.53
C ILE A 70 3.25 -0.90 6.27
N ASP A 71 4.37 -1.48 6.70
CA ASP A 71 4.36 -2.73 7.45
C ASP A 71 3.70 -2.58 8.83
N SER A 72 3.99 -1.47 9.53
CA SER A 72 3.30 -1.12 10.79
C SER A 72 1.79 -0.94 10.60
N LEU A 73 1.40 -0.24 9.54
CA LEU A 73 -0.01 -0.05 9.18
C LEU A 73 -0.70 -1.39 8.90
N ALA A 74 -0.05 -2.31 8.16
CA ALA A 74 -0.59 -3.62 7.84
C ALA A 74 -0.79 -4.48 9.08
N LYS A 75 0.19 -4.45 10.00
CA LYS A 75 0.10 -5.13 11.28
C LYS A 75 -1.04 -4.61 12.14
N ALA A 76 -1.22 -3.28 12.21
CA ALA A 76 -2.33 -2.68 12.95
C ALA A 76 -3.70 -3.07 12.37
N ASP A 77 -3.84 -3.01 11.05
CA ASP A 77 -5.07 -3.39 10.36
C ASP A 77 -5.35 -4.91 10.51
N TYR A 78 -4.33 -5.77 10.47
CA TYR A 78 -4.47 -7.20 10.76
C TYR A 78 -4.98 -7.47 12.18
N LEU A 79 -4.43 -6.79 13.19
CA LEU A 79 -4.89 -6.94 14.57
C LEU A 79 -6.37 -6.56 14.72
N ALA A 80 -6.85 -5.57 13.96
CA ALA A 80 -8.27 -5.23 13.90
C ALA A 80 -9.12 -6.36 13.30
N ILE A 81 -8.67 -7.01 12.22
CA ILE A 81 -9.36 -8.17 11.63
C ILE A 81 -9.49 -9.32 12.63
N ILE A 82 -8.41 -9.63 13.38
CA ILE A 82 -8.44 -10.70 14.38
C ILE A 82 -9.49 -10.39 15.44
N LYS A 83 -9.50 -9.15 15.95
CA LYS A 83 -10.46 -8.72 16.96
C LYS A 83 -11.90 -8.87 16.46
N ASP A 84 -12.19 -8.38 15.26
CA ASP A 84 -13.52 -8.49 14.65
C ASP A 84 -13.91 -9.95 14.37
N SER A 85 -12.94 -10.80 14.00
CA SER A 85 -13.17 -12.24 13.79
C SER A 85 -13.48 -12.97 15.10
N ILE A 86 -12.81 -12.62 16.20
CA ILE A 86 -13.10 -13.19 17.53
C ILE A 86 -14.50 -12.77 18.00
N VAL A 87 -14.87 -11.49 17.82
CA VAL A 87 -16.20 -10.98 18.18
C VAL A 87 -17.31 -11.64 17.35
N ARG A 88 -17.06 -11.89 16.05
CA ARG A 88 -18.01 -12.63 15.20
C ARG A 88 -18.08 -14.11 15.55
N LYS A 89 -16.99 -14.73 16.01
CA LYS A 89 -16.96 -16.14 16.47
C LYS A 89 -17.90 -16.39 17.66
N THR A 90 -18.18 -15.36 18.46
CA THR A 90 -19.17 -15.43 19.56
C THR A 90 -20.60 -15.18 19.13
N SER A 91 -20.86 -14.84 17.86
CA SER A 91 -22.19 -14.66 17.29
C SER A 91 -22.61 -15.89 16.49
N ILE A 92 -23.90 -16.25 16.55
CA ILE A 92 -24.47 -17.56 16.19
C ILE A 92 -24.39 -17.88 14.68
N GLU A 93 -24.00 -16.93 13.83
CA GLU A 93 -23.87 -17.12 12.37
C GLU A 93 -22.45 -17.52 11.95
N GLY A 94 -22.13 -18.81 12.11
CA GLY A 94 -21.17 -19.51 11.25
C GLY A 94 -19.69 -19.10 11.38
N ASN A 95 -18.85 -20.08 11.70
CA ASN A 95 -17.40 -20.01 11.76
C ASN A 95 -16.75 -19.64 10.39
N GLN A 96 -16.83 -18.37 9.96
CA GLN A 96 -16.41 -17.92 8.62
C GLN A 96 -14.90 -17.66 8.45
N GLY A 97 -14.08 -17.96 9.46
CA GLY A 97 -12.62 -17.79 9.40
C GLY A 97 -12.17 -16.34 9.16
N LYS A 98 -10.85 -16.15 9.04
CA LYS A 98 -10.25 -14.84 8.73
C LYS A 98 -10.49 -14.49 7.26
N LYS A 99 -11.16 -13.37 6.96
CA LYS A 99 -11.38 -12.90 5.58
C LYS A 99 -10.22 -12.05 5.05
N VAL A 100 -9.00 -12.61 5.08
CA VAL A 100 -7.75 -11.88 4.76
C VAL A 100 -7.77 -11.26 3.37
N PHE A 101 -8.16 -12.01 2.34
CA PHE A 101 -8.14 -11.52 0.96
C PHE A 101 -9.16 -10.42 0.70
N GLU A 102 -10.38 -10.58 1.19
CA GLU A 102 -11.44 -9.57 1.07
C GLU A 102 -10.99 -8.26 1.71
N PHE A 103 -10.50 -8.34 2.95
CA PHE A 103 -10.00 -7.18 3.67
C PHE A 103 -8.81 -6.52 2.95
N ALA A 104 -7.82 -7.32 2.51
CA ALA A 104 -6.68 -6.79 1.76
C ALA A 104 -7.15 -6.04 0.50
N LEU A 105 -8.11 -6.59 -0.23
CA LEU A 105 -8.66 -6.00 -1.46
C LEU A 105 -9.45 -4.71 -1.18
N GLU A 106 -10.23 -4.67 -0.09
CA GLU A 106 -10.91 -3.46 0.38
C GLU A 106 -9.90 -2.36 0.71
N ARG A 107 -8.84 -2.70 1.45
CA ARG A 107 -7.78 -1.76 1.84
C ARG A 107 -6.98 -1.29 0.64
N TYR A 108 -6.66 -2.18 -0.29
CA TYR A 108 -6.06 -1.82 -1.57
C TYR A 108 -6.95 -0.80 -2.28
N SER A 109 -8.26 -1.03 -2.38
CA SER A 109 -9.19 -0.20 -3.15
C SER A 109 -9.66 1.08 -2.44
N SER A 110 -9.40 1.20 -1.13
CA SER A 110 -9.94 2.30 -0.31
C SER A 110 -9.42 3.69 -0.71
N LYS A 111 -10.31 4.69 -0.57
CA LYS A 111 -9.94 6.12 -0.70
C LYS A 111 -8.98 6.55 0.41
N SER A 112 -9.07 5.94 1.59
CA SER A 112 -8.21 6.25 2.73
C SER A 112 -6.75 5.92 2.44
N THR A 113 -6.46 4.69 2.03
CA THR A 113 -5.11 4.24 1.65
C THR A 113 -4.53 5.12 0.54
N LYS A 114 -5.35 5.47 -0.47
CA LYS A 114 -4.93 6.40 -1.53
C LYS A 114 -4.53 7.78 -0.98
N ARG A 115 -5.31 8.34 -0.05
CA ARG A 115 -5.01 9.63 0.58
C ARG A 115 -3.73 9.56 1.41
N THR A 116 -3.53 8.49 2.18
CA THR A 116 -2.31 8.24 2.95
C THR A 116 -1.08 8.18 2.04
N ALA A 117 -1.14 7.40 0.96
CA ALA A 117 -0.06 7.31 -0.02
C ALA A 117 0.30 8.68 -0.63
N ILE A 118 -0.71 9.49 -1.00
CA ILE A 118 -0.49 10.84 -1.54
C ILE A 118 0.18 11.76 -0.50
N LYS A 119 -0.18 11.63 0.79
CA LYS A 119 0.44 12.41 1.87
C LYS A 119 1.92 12.07 2.02
N HIS A 120 2.27 10.78 1.99
CA HIS A 120 3.66 10.34 2.07
C HIS A 120 4.47 10.74 0.84
N PHE A 121 3.92 10.58 -0.37
CA PHE A 121 4.54 11.08 -1.61
C PHE A 121 4.92 12.57 -1.51
N ARG A 122 4.00 13.40 -0.99
CA ARG A 122 4.25 14.85 -0.80
C ARG A 122 5.38 15.11 0.20
N LYS A 123 5.48 14.31 1.27
CA LYS A 123 6.56 14.40 2.25
C LYS A 123 7.90 14.02 1.61
N TRP A 124 7.95 12.85 0.96
CA TRP A 124 9.13 12.34 0.27
C TRP A 124 9.65 13.33 -0.78
N LYS A 125 8.76 13.85 -1.63
CA LYS A 125 9.12 14.83 -2.66
C LYS A 125 9.78 16.09 -2.08
N ARG A 126 9.32 16.59 -0.93
CA ARG A 126 9.94 17.76 -0.28
C ARG A 126 11.37 17.45 0.18
N VAL A 127 11.62 16.25 0.70
CA VAL A 127 12.95 15.84 1.15
C VAL A 127 13.91 15.71 -0.04
N VAL A 128 13.45 15.09 -1.14
CA VAL A 128 14.29 14.88 -2.33
C VAL A 128 14.59 16.20 -3.08
N ASN A 129 13.62 17.13 -3.15
CA ASN A 129 13.81 18.42 -3.82
C ASN A 129 14.62 19.46 -2.99
N VAL A 130 15.01 19.13 -1.76
CA VAL A 130 15.83 20.00 -0.89
C VAL A 130 17.32 19.61 -0.94
N LYS A 131 17.67 18.57 -1.69
CA LYS A 131 19.04 18.25 -2.09
C LYS A 131 19.30 18.69 -3.52
#